data_AF-A0A1Y1K6T0-F1
#
_entry.id   AF-A0A1Y1K6T0-F1
#
_cell.length_a   1.000
_cell.length_b   1.000
_cell.length_c   1.000
_cell.angle_alpha   90.00
_cell.angle_beta   90.00
_cell.angle_gamma   90.00
#
_symmetry.space_group_name_H-M   'P 1'
#
loop_
_entity.id
_entity.type
_entity.pdbx_description
1 polymer ?
#
loop_
_entity_poly.entity_id
_entity_poly.type
_entity_poly.pdbx_seq_one_letter_code
_entity_poly.pdbx_strand_id
1 'polypeptide(L)'
;MLAIELRNKESLARENKRLQTRLAQLEADLEREHSNKKVSESAETDDKMLTTLKSEAADARKTAEDLKQKFHEASNQLDNTKSELEEVRKQKQVLEKKLTETLSGKRVSICERQDSIRRDSESELEVAHDSNDDDEEDEEKKERKMQKEVKQLRNKLRGCKNKEDNAKKERIALKTQGKRLQQAIKDERKKYRGLKKEVHKMAALLKDPDDSDEEEEEADEEEEETQSETESESSESESESEAEKSASEAEDAPVEKKRANLTKRTKRYEGRLTALKKANYLLKTNVERLQDDLNKAKEESSSLQQELDSVLAELG
;
A
#
# COMPACT_ATOMS: atom_id res chain seq x y z
N MET A 1 -91.67 35.36 17.39
CA MET A 1 -90.37 35.73 18.00
C MET A 1 -89.38 34.55 17.96
N LEU A 2 -89.73 33.36 18.46
CA LEU A 2 -88.84 32.17 18.48
C LEU A 2 -88.25 31.75 17.10
N ALA A 3 -89.01 31.81 16.02
CA ALA A 3 -88.53 31.41 14.68
C ALA A 3 -87.43 32.35 14.13
N ILE A 4 -87.47 33.63 14.48
CA ILE A 4 -86.46 34.62 14.08
C ILE A 4 -85.17 34.39 14.87
N GLU A 5 -85.29 34.07 16.17
CA GLU A 5 -84.15 33.73 17.02
C GLU A 5 -83.43 32.45 16.57
N LEU A 6 -84.18 31.42 16.15
CA LEU A 6 -83.60 30.19 15.60
C LEU A 6 -82.85 30.45 14.30
N ARG A 7 -83.42 31.25 13.39
CA ARG A 7 -82.74 31.66 12.16
C ARG A 7 -81.46 32.47 12.43
N ASN A 8 -81.47 33.35 13.42
CA ASN A 8 -80.30 34.12 13.82
C ASN A 8 -79.23 33.20 14.45
N LYS A 9 -79.62 32.24 15.30
CA LYS A 9 -78.70 31.24 15.85
C LYS A 9 -78.08 30.36 14.77
N GLU A 10 -78.85 29.92 13.78
CA GLU A 10 -78.30 29.18 12.64
C GLU A 10 -77.35 30.04 11.78
N SER A 11 -77.67 31.33 11.58
CA SER A 11 -76.79 32.25 10.86
C SER A 11 -75.45 32.41 11.59
N LEU A 12 -75.48 32.64 12.91
CA LEU A 12 -74.30 32.75 13.75
C LEU A 12 -73.50 31.44 13.79
N ALA A 13 -74.17 30.28 13.80
CA ALA A 13 -73.49 28.98 13.74
C ALA A 13 -72.76 28.77 12.42
N ARG A 14 -73.36 29.16 11.29
CA ARG A 14 -72.71 29.12 9.97
C ARG A 14 -71.52 30.08 9.90
N GLU A 15 -71.66 31.27 10.46
CA GLU A 15 -70.58 32.25 10.52
C GLU A 15 -69.42 31.79 11.41
N ASN A 16 -69.69 31.27 12.61
CA ASN A 16 -68.68 30.67 13.47
C ASN A 16 -67.94 29.51 12.79
N LYS A 17 -68.65 28.65 12.06
CA LYS A 17 -68.01 27.56 11.30
C LYS A 17 -67.07 28.08 10.21
N ARG A 18 -67.47 29.16 9.52
CA ARG A 18 -66.59 29.83 8.53
C ARG A 18 -65.36 30.44 9.19
N LEU A 19 -65.52 31.09 10.34
CA LEU A 19 -64.41 31.67 11.10
C LEU A 19 -63.44 30.59 11.60
N GLN A 20 -63.95 29.47 12.12
CA GLN A 20 -63.13 28.33 12.54
C GLN A 20 -62.33 27.74 11.36
N THR A 21 -62.95 27.64 10.18
CA THR A 21 -62.24 27.13 8.99
C THR A 21 -61.16 28.11 8.55
N ARG A 22 -61.43 29.43 8.62
CA ARG A 22 -60.45 30.46 8.30
C ARG A 22 -59.29 30.51 9.30
N LEU A 23 -59.56 30.31 10.59
CA LEU A 23 -58.52 30.20 11.62
C LEU A 23 -57.62 28.98 11.35
N ALA A 24 -58.21 27.80 11.12
CA ALA A 24 -57.44 26.61 10.80
C ALA A 24 -56.59 26.76 9.52
N GLN A 25 -57.08 27.49 8.52
CA GLN A 25 -56.29 27.82 7.32
C GLN A 25 -55.13 28.76 7.63
N LEU A 26 -55.37 29.81 8.41
CA LEU A 26 -54.33 30.77 8.80
C LEU A 26 -53.25 30.13 9.68
N GLU A 27 -53.64 29.22 10.58
CA GLU A 27 -52.70 28.43 11.38
C GLU A 27 -51.83 27.53 10.50
N ALA A 28 -52.43 26.84 9.53
CA ALA A 28 -51.69 26.00 8.58
C ALA A 28 -50.73 26.82 7.69
N ASP A 29 -51.14 28.02 7.27
CA ASP A 29 -50.27 28.90 6.48
C ASP A 29 -49.12 29.47 7.31
N LEU A 30 -49.34 29.81 8.59
CA LEU A 30 -48.29 30.21 9.52
C LEU A 30 -47.27 29.10 9.78
N GLU A 31 -47.73 27.86 9.94
CA GLU A 31 -46.83 26.71 10.09
C GLU A 31 -45.97 26.47 8.83
N ARG A 32 -46.55 26.64 7.64
CA ARG A 32 -45.80 26.59 6.36
C ARG A 32 -44.77 27.71 6.24
N GLU A 33 -45.10 28.92 6.67
CA GLU A 33 -44.16 30.05 6.62
C GLU A 33 -42.99 29.85 7.60
N HIS A 34 -43.27 29.36 8.82
CA HIS A 34 -42.23 29.03 9.80
C HIS A 34 -41.30 27.91 9.34
N SER A 35 -41.85 26.86 8.71
CA SER A 35 -41.05 25.77 8.13
C SER A 35 -40.19 26.25 6.95
N ASN A 36 -40.72 27.07 6.05
CA ASN A 36 -39.95 27.65 4.95
C ASN A 36 -38.82 28.56 5.45
N LYS A 37 -39.07 29.39 6.46
CA LYS A 37 -38.03 30.26 7.03
C LYS A 37 -36.89 29.47 7.68
N LYS A 38 -37.23 28.38 8.37
CA LYS A 38 -36.23 27.46 8.95
C LYS A 38 -35.36 26.79 7.88
N VAL A 39 -35.96 26.43 6.74
CA VAL A 39 -35.25 25.86 5.59
C VAL A 39 -34.32 26.88 4.92
N SER A 40 -34.73 28.15 4.82
CA SER A 40 -33.87 29.19 4.23
C SER A 40 -32.68 29.53 5.14
N GLU A 41 -32.90 29.63 6.46
CA GLU A 41 -31.82 29.87 7.43
C GLU A 41 -30.80 28.71 7.45
N SER A 42 -31.26 27.45 7.31
CA SER A 42 -30.33 26.31 7.18
C SER A 42 -29.55 26.34 5.87
N ALA A 43 -30.17 26.74 4.75
CA ALA A 43 -29.49 26.82 3.46
C ALA A 43 -28.36 27.88 3.47
N GLU A 44 -28.59 29.04 4.09
CA GLU A 44 -27.56 30.08 4.23
C GLU A 44 -26.37 29.64 5.11
N THR A 45 -26.61 28.83 6.14
CA THR A 45 -25.53 28.27 6.97
C THR A 45 -24.74 27.20 6.22
N ASP A 46 -25.43 26.36 5.43
CA ASP A 46 -24.80 25.32 4.63
C ASP A 46 -23.96 25.92 3.49
N ASP A 47 -24.42 27.00 2.87
CA ASP A 47 -23.65 27.71 1.84
C ASP A 47 -22.35 28.31 2.40
N LYS A 48 -22.39 28.91 3.59
CA LYS A 48 -21.18 29.41 4.25
C LYS A 48 -20.20 28.28 4.56
N MET A 49 -20.68 27.17 5.10
CA MET A 49 -19.85 25.97 5.35
C MET A 49 -19.26 25.38 4.07
N LEU A 50 -20.03 25.34 2.98
CA LEU A 50 -19.54 24.90 1.68
C LEU A 50 -18.45 25.83 1.13
N THR A 51 -18.57 27.14 1.32
CA THR A 51 -17.51 28.07 0.90
C THR A 51 -16.23 27.89 1.70
N THR A 52 -16.30 27.68 3.01
CA THR A 52 -15.11 27.45 3.85
C THR A 52 -14.45 26.11 3.53
N LEU A 53 -15.23 25.05 3.31
CA LEU A 53 -14.69 23.75 2.92
C LEU A 53 -14.02 23.80 1.54
N LYS A 54 -14.59 24.58 0.60
CA LYS A 54 -13.97 24.79 -0.71
C LYS A 54 -12.65 25.56 -0.62
N SER A 55 -12.56 26.60 0.22
CA SER A 55 -11.30 27.33 0.42
C SER A 55 -10.24 26.46 1.10
N GLU A 56 -10.62 25.71 2.13
CA GLU A 56 -9.69 24.80 2.82
C GLU A 56 -9.19 23.69 1.88
N ALA A 57 -10.06 23.13 1.04
CA ALA A 57 -9.67 22.16 0.02
C ALA A 57 -8.70 22.76 -1.02
N ALA A 58 -8.87 24.04 -1.38
CA ALA A 58 -7.97 24.73 -2.30
C ALA A 58 -6.58 24.96 -1.67
N ASP A 59 -6.53 25.37 -0.40
CA ASP A 59 -5.28 25.56 0.34
C ASP A 59 -4.54 24.23 0.57
N ALA A 60 -5.28 23.14 0.86
CA ALA A 60 -4.72 21.80 0.95
C ALA A 60 -4.11 21.32 -0.38
N ARG A 61 -4.74 21.64 -1.52
CA ARG A 61 -4.17 21.34 -2.84
C ARG A 61 -2.91 22.13 -3.11
N LYS A 62 -2.91 23.44 -2.82
CA LYS A 62 -1.74 24.31 -2.99
C LYS A 62 -0.55 23.85 -2.16
N THR A 63 -0.77 23.54 -0.88
CA THR A 63 0.29 23.01 0.01
C THR A 63 0.81 21.66 -0.46
N ALA A 64 -0.05 20.79 -1.00
CA ALA A 64 0.38 19.52 -1.58
C ALA A 64 1.23 19.71 -2.85
N GLU A 65 0.91 20.68 -3.70
CA GLU A 65 1.71 21.04 -4.88
C GLU A 65 3.07 21.62 -4.47
N ASP A 66 3.10 22.55 -3.51
CA ASP A 66 4.34 23.12 -2.97
C ASP A 66 5.26 22.03 -2.38
N LEU A 67 4.69 21.06 -1.67
CA LEU A 67 5.45 19.93 -1.14
C LEU A 67 6.00 19.05 -2.26
N LYS A 68 5.19 18.73 -3.27
CA LYS A 68 5.66 17.96 -4.44
C LYS A 68 6.81 18.68 -5.15
N GLN A 69 6.71 19.99 -5.34
CA GLN A 69 7.77 20.77 -5.95
C GLN A 69 9.06 20.73 -5.12
N LYS A 70 8.96 20.94 -3.80
CA LYS A 70 10.11 20.83 -2.89
C LYS A 70 10.75 19.44 -2.90
N PHE A 71 9.95 18.37 -2.97
CA PHE A 71 10.48 17.01 -3.10
C PHE A 71 11.21 16.80 -4.42
N HIS A 72 10.67 17.34 -5.52
CA HIS A 72 11.32 17.25 -6.83
C HIS A 72 12.64 18.04 -6.85
N GLU A 73 12.66 19.26 -6.32
CA GLU A 73 13.87 20.08 -6.19
C GLU A 73 14.93 19.40 -5.32
N ALA A 74 14.54 18.85 -4.16
CA ALA A 74 15.46 18.10 -3.30
C ALA A 74 16.02 16.84 -3.97
N SER A 75 15.20 16.14 -4.78
CA SER A 75 15.66 14.99 -5.57
C SER A 75 16.70 15.42 -6.60
N ASN A 76 16.45 16.50 -7.33
CA ASN A 76 17.39 17.02 -8.34
C ASN A 76 18.70 17.49 -7.68
N GLN A 77 18.64 18.15 -6.53
CA GLN A 77 19.84 18.52 -5.76
C GLN A 77 20.63 17.30 -5.29
N LEU A 78 19.93 16.24 -4.86
CA LEU A 78 20.56 14.99 -4.45
C LEU A 78 21.27 14.30 -5.62
N ASP A 79 20.69 14.33 -6.82
CA ASP A 79 21.32 13.74 -8.00
C ASP A 79 22.52 14.57 -8.49
N ASN A 80 22.42 15.91 -8.48
CA ASN A 80 23.55 16.79 -8.78
C ASN A 80 24.71 16.60 -7.79
N THR A 81 24.43 16.53 -6.49
CA THR A 81 25.48 16.30 -5.49
C THR A 81 26.12 14.91 -5.60
N LYS A 82 25.37 13.88 -6.03
CA LYS A 82 25.96 12.57 -6.34
C LYS A 82 26.90 12.66 -7.54
N SER A 83 26.52 13.34 -8.62
CA SER A 83 27.39 13.48 -9.79
C SER A 83 28.67 14.25 -9.47
N GLU A 84 28.56 15.36 -8.74
CA GLU A 84 29.72 16.13 -8.26
C GLU A 84 30.64 15.27 -7.39
N LEU A 85 30.06 14.44 -6.50
CA LEU A 85 30.83 13.55 -5.63
C LEU A 85 31.57 12.47 -6.44
N GLU A 86 30.93 11.92 -7.48
CA GLU A 86 31.58 10.98 -8.40
C GLU A 86 32.73 11.62 -9.18
N GLU A 87 32.56 12.86 -9.64
CA GLU A 87 33.63 13.62 -10.30
C GLU A 87 34.81 13.89 -9.37
N VAL A 88 34.55 14.34 -8.14
CA VAL A 88 35.59 14.53 -7.12
C VAL A 88 36.30 13.22 -6.80
N ARG A 89 35.56 12.10 -6.71
CA ARG A 89 36.19 10.77 -6.52
C ARG A 89 37.12 10.39 -7.67
N LYS A 90 36.71 10.62 -8.92
CA LYS A 90 37.56 10.37 -10.10
C LYS A 90 38.81 11.26 -10.07
N GLN A 91 38.66 12.55 -9.78
CA GLN A 91 39.80 13.48 -9.64
C GLN A 91 40.76 13.03 -8.54
N LYS A 92 40.23 12.63 -7.37
CA LYS A 92 41.04 12.11 -6.26
C LYS A 92 41.83 10.87 -6.67
N GLN A 93 41.20 9.90 -7.35
CA GLN A 93 41.90 8.70 -7.84
C GLN A 93 43.03 9.05 -8.84
N VAL A 94 42.81 10.04 -9.71
CA VAL A 94 43.85 10.49 -10.65
C VAL A 94 45.01 11.15 -9.92
N LEU A 95 44.73 11.98 -8.92
CA LEU A 95 45.77 12.62 -8.09
C LEU A 95 46.53 11.59 -7.26
N GLU A 96 45.83 10.62 -6.65
CA GLU A 96 46.45 9.50 -5.95
C GLU A 96 47.40 8.72 -6.88
N LYS A 97 46.97 8.42 -8.12
CA LYS A 97 47.85 7.79 -9.12
C LYS A 97 49.07 8.64 -9.46
N LYS A 98 48.90 9.93 -9.73
CA LYS A 98 50.03 10.85 -10.00
C LYS A 98 51.00 10.97 -8.82
N LEU A 99 50.48 11.00 -7.60
CA LEU A 99 51.29 10.95 -6.38
C LEU A 99 52.07 9.64 -6.29
N THR A 100 51.44 8.50 -6.57
CA THR A 100 52.16 7.22 -6.60
C THR A 100 53.21 7.14 -7.71
N GLU A 101 52.96 7.73 -8.89
CA GLU A 101 53.93 7.79 -9.99
C GLU A 101 55.12 8.69 -9.68
N THR A 102 54.88 9.82 -9.02
CA THR A 102 55.95 10.75 -8.59
C THR A 102 56.75 10.22 -7.40
N LEU A 103 56.09 9.60 -6.42
CA LEU A 103 56.73 8.96 -5.27
C LEU A 103 57.48 7.68 -5.63
N SER A 104 56.99 6.92 -6.63
CA SER A 104 57.70 5.72 -7.12
C SER A 104 58.94 6.04 -7.98
N GLY A 105 59.29 7.33 -8.13
CA GLY A 105 60.59 7.75 -8.64
C GLY A 105 60.91 7.26 -10.05
N LYS A 106 59.92 6.86 -10.84
CA LYS A 106 60.11 6.51 -12.25
C LYS A 106 60.30 7.78 -13.06
N ARG A 107 61.53 8.30 -12.99
CA ARG A 107 62.08 9.10 -14.09
C ARG A 107 61.78 8.33 -15.37
N VAL A 108 61.22 9.04 -16.35
CA VAL A 108 61.08 8.59 -17.72
C VAL A 108 62.49 8.29 -18.26
N SER A 109 62.99 7.07 -18.03
CA SER A 109 64.08 6.52 -18.79
C SER A 109 63.47 5.62 -19.85
N ILE A 110 63.38 6.20 -21.03
CA ILE A 110 63.39 5.50 -22.32
C ILE A 110 64.45 4.39 -22.24
N CYS A 111 64.03 3.14 -22.10
CA CYS A 111 64.62 1.97 -22.77
C CYS A 111 63.94 0.67 -22.33
N GLU A 112 63.78 -0.18 -23.34
CA GLU A 112 63.67 -1.65 -23.27
C GLU A 112 62.32 -2.30 -22.94
N ARG A 113 61.70 -2.69 -24.06
CA ARG A 113 60.79 -3.81 -24.26
C ARG A 113 61.26 -5.08 -23.53
N GLN A 114 60.26 -5.92 -23.27
CA GLN A 114 60.27 -7.37 -23.07
C GLN A 114 60.19 -7.89 -21.63
N ASP A 115 59.14 -8.71 -21.42
CA ASP A 115 59.14 -10.00 -20.70
C ASP A 115 59.60 -9.99 -19.23
N SER A 116 58.97 -10.62 -18.25
CA SER A 116 57.80 -11.49 -18.13
C SER A 116 57.66 -11.82 -16.63
N ILE A 117 56.43 -12.10 -16.17
CA ILE A 117 56.07 -13.21 -15.28
C ILE A 117 57.07 -13.62 -14.16
N ARG A 118 56.61 -13.41 -12.90
CA ARG A 118 56.78 -14.20 -11.66
C ARG A 118 58.09 -14.15 -10.85
N ARG A 119 57.85 -14.08 -9.52
CA ARG A 119 58.74 -14.34 -8.35
C ARG A 119 59.79 -13.25 -8.16
N ASP A 120 60.06 -12.74 -6.96
CA ASP A 120 60.11 -13.30 -5.60
C ASP A 120 59.82 -12.16 -4.60
N SER A 121 59.09 -12.39 -3.51
CA SER A 121 59.63 -12.63 -2.16
C SER A 121 60.31 -11.41 -1.51
N GLU A 122 59.73 -11.04 -0.36
CA GLU A 122 60.38 -10.43 0.81
C GLU A 122 61.25 -9.19 0.58
N SER A 123 60.64 -8.03 0.80
CA SER A 123 61.37 -6.90 1.39
C SER A 123 60.50 -6.29 2.47
N GLU A 124 60.67 -6.86 3.65
CA GLU A 124 60.51 -6.21 4.94
C GLU A 124 61.38 -4.94 4.92
N LEU A 125 60.78 -3.80 4.58
CA LEU A 125 61.38 -2.50 4.74
C LEU A 125 60.58 -1.80 5.82
N GLU A 126 61.10 -1.92 7.05
CA GLU A 126 60.85 -0.98 8.12
C GLU A 126 61.05 0.44 7.57
N VAL A 127 59.94 1.12 7.29
CA VAL A 127 59.96 2.56 7.11
C VAL A 127 60.13 3.12 8.52
N ALA A 128 61.36 3.54 8.81
CA ALA A 128 61.69 4.33 9.98
C ALA A 128 60.62 5.42 10.15
N HIS A 129 59.82 5.25 11.21
CA HIS A 129 58.90 6.25 11.70
C HIS A 129 59.77 7.40 12.20
N ASP A 130 60.03 8.37 11.32
CA ASP A 130 60.54 9.65 11.73
C ASP A 130 59.53 10.20 12.75
N SER A 131 60.00 10.27 13.99
CA SER A 131 59.24 10.78 15.13
C SER A 131 59.26 12.29 15.02
N ASN A 132 58.22 12.85 14.40
CA ASN A 132 57.93 14.28 14.42
C ASN A 132 56.44 14.47 14.73
N ASP A 133 56.14 14.41 16.03
CA ASP A 133 55.25 15.33 16.75
C ASP A 133 53.92 15.74 16.08
N ASP A 134 53.12 14.77 15.60
CA ASP A 134 51.77 15.01 15.05
C ASP A 134 50.80 13.80 15.15
N ASP A 135 51.08 12.83 16.05
CA ASP A 135 50.31 11.57 16.13
C ASP A 135 48.94 11.69 16.85
N GLU A 136 48.73 12.71 17.67
CA GLU A 136 47.47 12.88 18.41
C GLU A 136 46.31 13.39 17.53
N GLU A 137 46.59 14.13 16.46
CA GLU A 137 45.55 14.62 15.54
C GLU A 137 44.98 13.52 14.63
N ASP A 138 45.72 12.44 14.38
CA ASP A 138 45.32 11.39 13.45
C ASP A 138 44.38 10.37 14.11
N GLU A 139 44.55 10.09 15.40
CA GLU A 139 43.63 9.23 16.16
C GLU A 139 42.27 9.89 16.39
N GLU A 140 42.22 11.19 16.69
CA GLU A 140 40.93 11.90 16.81
C GLU A 140 40.20 11.95 15.45
N LYS A 141 40.93 12.14 14.34
CA LYS A 141 40.36 12.09 12.98
C LYS A 141 39.88 10.68 12.62
N LYS A 142 40.59 9.61 13.01
CA LYS A 142 40.17 8.21 12.83
C LYS A 142 38.94 7.86 13.66
N GLU A 143 38.89 8.29 14.91
CA GLU A 143 37.73 8.08 15.78
C GLU A 143 36.49 8.80 15.23
N ARG A 144 36.64 10.06 14.81
CA ARG A 144 35.56 10.82 14.15
C ARG A 144 35.05 10.13 12.88
N LYS A 145 35.92 9.49 12.08
CA LYS A 145 35.52 8.68 10.90
C LYS A 145 34.74 7.43 11.33
N MET A 146 35.21 6.71 12.33
CA MET A 146 34.58 5.50 12.85
C MET A 146 33.20 5.80 13.47
N GLN A 147 33.06 6.93 14.18
CA GLN A 147 31.78 7.39 14.70
C GLN A 147 30.78 7.74 13.58
N LYS A 148 31.24 8.39 12.50
CA LYS A 148 30.42 8.64 11.30
C LYS A 148 29.94 7.32 10.65
N GLU A 149 30.82 6.33 10.56
CA GLU A 149 30.46 5.01 10.02
C GLU A 149 29.43 4.30 10.91
N VAL A 150 29.60 4.33 12.24
CA VAL A 150 28.61 3.80 13.19
C VAL A 150 27.26 4.50 13.02
N LYS A 151 27.23 5.82 12.83
CA LYS A 151 25.99 6.57 12.55
C LYS A 151 25.34 6.14 11.24
N GLN A 152 26.12 5.95 10.17
CA GLN A 152 25.63 5.44 8.89
C GLN A 152 25.06 4.03 9.03
N LEU A 153 25.74 3.12 9.74
CA LEU A 153 25.27 1.75 10.00
C LEU A 153 23.97 1.74 10.82
N ARG A 154 23.84 2.60 11.84
CA ARG A 154 22.58 2.77 12.59
C ARG A 154 21.43 3.20 11.70
N ASN A 155 21.66 4.19 10.83
CA ASN A 155 20.65 4.66 9.87
C ASN A 155 20.28 3.57 8.87
N LYS A 156 21.27 2.83 8.36
CA LYS A 156 21.08 1.71 7.43
C LYS A 156 20.26 0.60 8.09
N LEU A 157 20.60 0.20 9.31
CA LEU A 157 19.87 -0.79 10.09
C LEU A 157 18.42 -0.37 10.32
N ARG A 158 18.18 0.89 10.71
CA ARG A 158 16.82 1.45 10.84
C ARG A 158 16.04 1.37 9.52
N GLY A 159 16.68 1.75 8.42
CA GLY A 159 16.08 1.66 7.08
C GLY A 159 15.74 0.23 6.68
N CYS A 160 16.59 -0.75 7.00
CA CYS A 160 16.30 -2.16 6.74
C CYS A 160 15.14 -2.68 7.59
N LYS A 161 15.07 -2.31 8.89
CA LYS A 161 13.93 -2.66 9.77
C LYS A 161 12.61 -2.13 9.22
N ASN A 162 12.55 -0.83 8.89
CA ASN A 162 11.34 -0.23 8.32
C ASN A 162 10.91 -0.91 7.01
N LYS A 163 11.88 -1.26 6.14
CA LYS A 163 11.59 -1.99 4.90
C LYS A 163 11.12 -3.42 5.17
N GLU A 164 11.64 -4.07 6.20
CA GLU A 164 11.20 -5.41 6.64
C GLU A 164 9.74 -5.35 7.11
N ASP A 165 9.40 -4.39 7.97
CA ASP A 165 8.04 -4.21 8.48
C ASP A 165 7.05 -3.94 7.35
N ASN A 166 7.43 -3.09 6.38
CA ASN A 166 6.62 -2.85 5.20
C ASN A 166 6.45 -4.12 4.35
N ALA A 167 7.51 -4.90 4.15
CA ALA A 167 7.43 -6.17 3.43
C ALA A 167 6.54 -7.20 4.15
N LYS A 168 6.55 -7.24 5.49
CA LYS A 168 5.65 -8.09 6.28
C LYS A 168 4.19 -7.66 6.11
N LYS A 169 3.90 -6.36 6.18
CA LYS A 169 2.55 -5.82 5.93
C LYS A 169 2.05 -6.15 4.53
N GLU A 170 2.88 -5.98 3.51
CA GLU A 170 2.58 -6.38 2.13
C GLU A 170 2.29 -7.88 2.03
N ARG A 171 3.08 -8.73 2.71
CA ARG A 171 2.85 -10.18 2.73
C ARG A 171 1.48 -10.54 3.28
N ILE A 172 1.07 -9.93 4.39
CA ILE A 172 -0.23 -10.15 5.01
C ILE A 172 -1.33 -9.69 4.04
N ALA A 173 -1.19 -8.49 3.45
CA ALA A 173 -2.14 -7.98 2.47
C ALA A 173 -2.32 -8.92 1.27
N LEU A 174 -1.22 -9.44 0.69
CA LEU A 174 -1.25 -10.40 -0.42
C LEU A 174 -1.92 -11.72 -0.04
N LYS A 175 -1.65 -12.23 1.17
CA LYS A 175 -2.32 -13.44 1.67
C LYS A 175 -3.83 -13.24 1.81
N THR A 176 -4.25 -12.12 2.41
CA THR A 176 -5.67 -11.77 2.57
C THR A 176 -6.35 -11.59 1.22
N GLN A 177 -5.68 -10.93 0.26
CA GLN A 177 -6.17 -10.80 -1.10
C GLN A 177 -6.34 -12.17 -1.78
N GLY A 178 -5.36 -13.07 -1.65
CA GLY A 178 -5.44 -14.43 -2.16
C GLY A 178 -6.64 -15.20 -1.61
N LYS A 179 -6.85 -15.16 -0.28
CA LYS A 179 -8.03 -15.79 0.37
C LYS A 179 -9.34 -15.22 -0.17
N ARG A 180 -9.43 -13.90 -0.34
CA ARG A 180 -10.62 -13.22 -0.90
C ARG A 180 -10.91 -13.66 -2.33
N LEU A 181 -9.89 -13.76 -3.18
CA LEU A 181 -10.04 -14.24 -4.56
C LEU A 181 -10.49 -15.70 -4.61
N GLN A 182 -9.90 -16.56 -3.77
CA GLN A 182 -10.33 -17.96 -3.67
C GLN A 182 -11.80 -18.08 -3.27
N GLN A 183 -12.26 -17.29 -2.29
CA GLN A 183 -13.67 -17.28 -1.91
C GLN A 183 -14.55 -16.80 -3.07
N ALA A 184 -14.17 -15.72 -3.75
CA ALA A 184 -14.92 -15.22 -4.90
C ALA A 184 -15.01 -16.26 -6.04
N ILE A 185 -13.95 -17.04 -6.29
CA ILE A 185 -13.98 -18.14 -7.27
C ILE A 185 -14.98 -19.21 -6.85
N LYS A 186 -15.00 -19.60 -5.56
CA LYS A 186 -15.96 -20.58 -5.04
C LYS A 186 -17.40 -20.09 -5.23
N ASP A 187 -17.66 -18.82 -4.92
CA ASP A 187 -18.99 -18.23 -5.05
C ASP A 187 -19.44 -18.15 -6.52
N GLU A 188 -18.53 -17.77 -7.44
CA GLU A 188 -18.83 -17.72 -8.88
C GLU A 188 -19.08 -19.11 -9.46
N ARG A 189 -18.32 -20.13 -9.02
CA ARG A 189 -18.57 -21.53 -9.40
C ARG A 189 -19.92 -22.04 -8.90
N LYS A 190 -20.33 -21.66 -7.67
CA LYS A 190 -21.67 -21.98 -7.16
C LYS A 190 -22.75 -21.33 -8.03
N LYS A 191 -22.56 -20.07 -8.43
CA LYS A 191 -23.47 -19.38 -9.36
C LYS A 191 -23.55 -20.08 -10.72
N TYR A 192 -22.41 -20.44 -11.32
CA TYR A 192 -22.35 -21.18 -12.58
C TYR A 192 -23.13 -22.51 -12.49
N ARG A 193 -22.98 -23.27 -11.40
CA ARG A 193 -23.75 -24.50 -11.19
C ARG A 193 -25.25 -24.24 -11.08
N GLY A 194 -25.67 -23.17 -10.43
CA GLY A 194 -27.08 -22.74 -10.37
C GLY A 194 -27.64 -22.47 -11.77
N LEU A 195 -26.92 -21.68 -12.58
CA LEU A 195 -27.29 -21.40 -13.96
C LEU A 195 -27.33 -22.65 -14.83
N LYS A 196 -26.38 -23.59 -14.65
CA LYS A 196 -26.39 -24.87 -15.37
C LYS A 196 -27.68 -25.64 -15.07
N LYS A 197 -28.10 -25.72 -13.81
CA LYS A 197 -29.37 -26.36 -13.43
C LYS A 197 -30.59 -25.67 -14.05
N GLU A 198 -30.60 -24.34 -14.12
CA GLU A 198 -31.68 -23.58 -14.79
C GLU A 198 -31.73 -23.85 -16.29
N VAL A 199 -30.58 -23.87 -16.97
CA VAL A 199 -30.48 -24.24 -18.39
C VAL A 199 -31.01 -25.66 -18.62
N HIS A 200 -30.63 -26.64 -17.80
CA HIS A 200 -31.17 -28.01 -17.91
C HIS A 200 -32.68 -28.05 -17.71
N LYS A 201 -33.22 -27.29 -16.75
CA LYS A 201 -34.67 -27.21 -16.52
C LYS A 201 -35.40 -26.62 -17.73
N MET A 202 -34.85 -25.58 -18.35
CA MET A 202 -35.40 -25.00 -19.57
C MET A 202 -35.34 -25.98 -20.74
N ALA A 203 -34.22 -26.68 -20.91
CA ALA A 203 -34.08 -27.72 -21.94
C ALA A 203 -35.09 -28.86 -21.76
N ALA A 204 -35.33 -29.29 -20.51
CA ALA A 204 -36.34 -30.31 -20.20
C ALA A 204 -37.77 -29.85 -20.52
N LEU A 205 -38.11 -28.58 -20.27
CA LEU A 205 -39.42 -28.02 -20.64
C LEU A 205 -39.61 -27.90 -22.15
N LEU A 206 -38.52 -27.79 -22.91
CA LEU A 206 -38.53 -27.75 -24.38
C LEU A 206 -38.53 -29.15 -25.02
N LYS A 207 -38.23 -30.20 -24.26
CA LYS A 207 -38.29 -31.58 -24.74
C LYS A 207 -39.74 -32.08 -24.63
N ASP A 208 -40.31 -32.55 -25.75
CA ASP A 208 -41.68 -33.08 -25.80
C ASP A 208 -41.87 -34.27 -24.83
N PRO A 209 -43.06 -34.42 -24.21
CA PRO A 209 -43.30 -35.42 -23.16
C PRO A 209 -43.25 -36.89 -23.62
N ASP A 210 -43.14 -37.15 -24.93
CA ASP A 210 -43.07 -38.51 -25.51
C ASP A 210 -41.65 -39.10 -25.53
N ASP A 211 -40.64 -38.39 -25.02
CA ASP A 211 -39.22 -38.79 -25.08
C ASP A 211 -38.50 -38.69 -23.71
N SER A 212 -39.28 -38.82 -22.63
CA SER A 212 -38.84 -38.63 -21.24
C SER A 212 -38.51 -39.96 -20.55
N ASP A 213 -37.46 -40.65 -21.02
CA ASP A 213 -36.95 -41.89 -20.40
C ASP A 213 -35.44 -41.83 -20.09
N GLU A 214 -34.89 -40.63 -19.84
CA GLU A 214 -33.54 -40.46 -19.30
C GLU A 214 -33.55 -39.41 -18.18
N GLU A 215 -34.00 -39.84 -16.99
CA GLU A 215 -33.56 -39.22 -15.74
C GLU A 215 -32.06 -39.47 -15.59
N GLU A 216 -31.22 -38.61 -16.15
CA GLU A 216 -29.84 -38.49 -15.67
C GLU A 216 -29.90 -37.87 -14.27
N GLU A 217 -29.85 -38.74 -13.26
CA GLU A 217 -29.39 -38.41 -11.92
C GLU A 217 -27.98 -37.80 -12.04
N GLU A 218 -27.89 -36.49 -12.27
CA GLU A 218 -26.71 -35.72 -11.96
C GLU A 218 -26.53 -35.79 -10.45
N ALA A 219 -25.72 -36.77 -10.05
CA ALA A 219 -25.34 -37.07 -8.68
C ALA A 219 -25.11 -35.77 -7.92
N ASP A 220 -25.84 -35.65 -6.82
CA ASP A 220 -25.58 -34.68 -5.77
C ASP A 220 -24.22 -35.05 -5.15
N GLU A 221 -23.12 -34.68 -5.84
CA GLU A 221 -21.84 -34.51 -5.19
C GLU A 221 -21.98 -33.26 -4.32
N GLU A 222 -22.58 -33.48 -3.14
CA GLU A 222 -22.18 -32.81 -1.91
C GLU A 222 -20.65 -32.97 -1.77
N GLU A 223 -19.87 -32.20 -2.55
CA GLU A 223 -18.51 -31.91 -2.17
C GLU A 223 -18.62 -31.18 -0.85
N GLU A 224 -18.38 -31.96 0.20
CA GLU A 224 -18.19 -31.51 1.56
C GLU A 224 -17.63 -30.10 1.58
N GLU A 225 -18.26 -29.27 2.39
CA GLU A 225 -17.61 -28.14 3.01
C GLU A 225 -16.35 -28.64 3.74
N THR A 226 -15.28 -28.91 3.00
CA THR A 226 -13.94 -28.72 3.52
C THR A 226 -13.81 -27.21 3.65
N GLN A 227 -14.32 -26.74 4.79
CA GLN A 227 -13.67 -25.75 5.60
C GLN A 227 -12.16 -26.03 5.52
N SER A 228 -11.52 -25.49 4.48
CA SER A 228 -10.14 -25.08 4.57
C SER A 228 -10.13 -23.86 5.48
N GLU A 229 -10.51 -24.10 6.73
CA GLU A 229 -9.89 -23.53 7.91
C GLU A 229 -8.40 -23.85 7.79
N THR A 230 -7.72 -23.18 6.86
CA THR A 230 -6.34 -22.78 7.11
C THR A 230 -6.40 -21.61 8.09
N GLU A 231 -6.93 -21.92 9.27
CA GLU A 231 -6.48 -21.49 10.59
C GLU A 231 -5.02 -21.95 10.73
N SER A 232 -4.16 -21.47 9.84
CA SER A 232 -2.75 -21.38 10.18
C SER A 232 -2.64 -20.07 10.95
N GLU A 233 -3.02 -20.20 12.22
CA GLU A 233 -2.55 -19.43 13.37
C GLU A 233 -1.31 -18.64 12.99
N SER A 234 -1.52 -17.36 12.75
CA SER A 234 -0.47 -16.39 12.47
C SER A 234 0.26 -16.05 13.77
N SER A 235 0.87 -17.04 14.42
CA SER A 235 1.71 -16.87 15.61
C SER A 235 3.20 -16.68 15.27
N GLU A 236 3.58 -16.78 13.99
CA GLU A 236 4.98 -16.80 13.52
C GLU A 236 5.54 -15.42 13.10
N SER A 237 5.24 -14.34 13.83
CA SER A 237 5.94 -13.05 13.57
C SER A 237 6.31 -12.19 14.75
N GLU A 238 5.93 -12.56 15.97
CA GLU A 238 6.22 -11.72 17.15
C GLU A 238 7.46 -12.15 17.94
N SER A 239 8.03 -13.34 17.69
CA SER A 239 9.11 -13.86 18.55
C SER A 239 10.54 -13.44 18.13
N GLU A 240 10.74 -13.06 16.87
CA GLU A 240 12.08 -12.76 16.31
C GLU A 240 12.49 -11.28 16.45
N SER A 241 11.55 -10.38 16.75
CA SER A 241 11.78 -8.94 16.89
C SER A 241 12.25 -8.57 18.31
N GLU A 242 11.74 -9.26 19.33
CA GLU A 242 12.02 -8.99 20.75
C GLU A 242 13.42 -9.47 21.17
N ALA A 243 13.88 -10.62 20.66
CA ALA A 243 15.26 -11.10 20.92
C ALA A 243 16.34 -10.15 20.36
N GLU A 244 16.02 -9.37 19.33
CA GLU A 244 16.94 -8.43 18.67
C GLU A 244 17.05 -7.06 19.37
N LYS A 245 16.06 -6.65 20.18
CA LYS A 245 16.22 -5.47 21.06
C LYS A 245 17.32 -5.72 22.10
N SER A 246 17.36 -6.94 22.63
CA SER A 246 18.30 -7.36 23.68
C SER A 246 19.74 -7.60 23.19
N ALA A 247 20.00 -7.59 21.88
CA ALA A 247 21.33 -7.80 21.29
C ALA A 247 22.11 -6.50 20.99
N SER A 248 21.66 -5.35 21.50
CA SER A 248 22.38 -4.09 21.37
C SER A 248 23.52 -4.00 22.39
N GLU A 249 24.71 -3.60 21.95
CA GLU A 249 25.81 -3.34 22.89
C GLU A 249 25.52 -2.11 23.74
N ALA A 250 26.05 -2.09 24.96
CA ALA A 250 25.92 -0.97 25.89
C ALA A 250 26.36 0.36 25.26
N GLU A 251 25.75 1.46 25.67
CA GLU A 251 26.03 2.79 25.10
C GLU A 251 27.48 3.22 25.30
N ASP A 252 28.19 2.66 26.27
CA ASP A 252 29.61 2.93 26.57
C ASP A 252 30.60 1.99 25.86
N ALA A 253 30.13 1.06 25.02
CA ALA A 253 31.03 0.14 24.33
C ALA A 253 31.99 0.87 23.35
N PRO A 254 33.23 0.39 23.16
CA PRO A 254 34.16 0.92 22.16
C PRO A 254 33.55 0.99 20.76
N VAL A 255 33.92 2.03 20.00
CA VAL A 255 33.34 2.33 18.66
C VAL A 255 33.49 1.15 17.68
N GLU A 256 34.59 0.41 17.77
CA GLU A 256 34.86 -0.78 16.95
C GLU A 256 33.89 -1.93 17.22
N LYS A 257 33.57 -2.20 18.49
CA LYS A 257 32.63 -3.25 18.89
C LYS A 257 31.21 -2.88 18.43
N LYS A 258 30.81 -1.61 18.62
CA LYS A 258 29.56 -1.05 18.09
C LYS A 258 29.46 -1.23 16.57
N ARG A 259 30.53 -0.93 15.83
CA ARG A 259 30.60 -1.09 14.37
C ARG A 259 30.44 -2.56 13.97
N ALA A 260 31.15 -3.48 14.62
CA ALA A 260 31.08 -4.92 14.32
C ALA A 260 29.68 -5.50 14.59
N ASN A 261 29.07 -5.15 15.73
CA ASN A 261 27.70 -5.55 16.07
C ASN A 261 26.69 -5.03 15.03
N LEU A 262 26.72 -3.72 14.74
CA LEU A 262 25.81 -3.11 13.77
C LEU A 262 25.98 -3.70 12.37
N THR A 263 27.20 -4.02 11.96
CA THR A 263 27.47 -4.65 10.67
C THR A 263 26.85 -6.05 10.60
N LYS A 264 27.04 -6.87 11.63
CA LYS A 264 26.44 -8.22 11.71
C LYS A 264 24.91 -8.14 11.66
N ARG A 265 24.31 -7.24 12.44
CA ARG A 265 22.85 -7.05 12.47
C ARG A 265 22.34 -6.56 11.13
N THR A 266 22.98 -5.57 10.53
CA THR A 266 22.59 -5.04 9.22
C THR A 266 22.57 -6.15 8.16
N LYS A 267 23.61 -6.99 8.09
CA LYS A 267 23.65 -8.12 7.15
C LYS A 267 22.51 -9.12 7.38
N ARG A 268 22.14 -9.41 8.63
CA ARG A 268 21.00 -10.29 8.95
C ARG A 268 19.68 -9.71 8.46
N TYR A 269 19.41 -8.44 8.78
CA TYR A 269 18.20 -7.73 8.33
C TYR A 269 18.13 -7.62 6.80
N GLU A 270 19.25 -7.38 6.12
CA GLU A 270 19.32 -7.39 4.65
C GLU A 270 18.99 -8.75 4.05
N GLY A 271 19.52 -9.84 4.64
CA GLY A 271 19.20 -11.21 4.24
C GLY A 271 17.71 -11.53 4.40
N ARG A 272 17.15 -11.24 5.58
CA ARG A 272 15.71 -11.43 5.88
C ARG A 272 14.84 -10.62 4.93
N LEU A 273 15.15 -9.34 4.73
CA LEU A 273 14.43 -8.47 3.81
C LEU A 273 14.45 -9.01 2.37
N THR A 274 15.59 -9.52 1.91
CA THR A 274 15.71 -10.09 0.56
C THR A 274 14.86 -11.35 0.41
N ALA A 275 14.86 -12.23 1.41
CA ALA A 275 14.02 -13.43 1.42
C ALA A 275 12.52 -13.06 1.43
N LEU A 276 12.12 -12.09 2.26
CA LEU A 276 10.74 -11.61 2.32
C LEU A 276 10.28 -11.01 0.99
N LYS A 277 11.11 -10.19 0.34
CA LYS A 277 10.79 -9.62 -0.99
C LYS A 277 10.58 -10.69 -2.05
N LYS A 278 11.43 -11.74 -2.07
CA LYS A 278 11.26 -12.88 -2.98
C LYS A 278 9.97 -13.64 -2.70
N ALA A 279 9.65 -13.89 -1.44
CA ALA A 279 8.41 -14.53 -1.05
C ALA A 279 7.16 -13.70 -1.43
N ASN A 280 7.21 -12.37 -1.24
CA ASN A 280 6.14 -11.46 -1.65
C ASN A 280 5.95 -11.46 -3.16
N TYR A 281 7.04 -11.48 -3.93
CA TYR A 281 6.97 -11.59 -5.38
C TYR A 281 6.22 -12.86 -5.81
N LEU A 282 6.54 -14.01 -5.22
CA LEU A 282 5.82 -15.26 -5.51
C LEU A 282 4.34 -15.19 -5.12
N LEU A 283 4.02 -14.61 -3.95
CA LEU A 283 2.63 -14.41 -3.53
C LEU A 283 1.87 -13.49 -4.49
N LYS A 284 2.51 -12.43 -4.97
CA LYS A 284 1.92 -11.52 -5.95
C LYS A 284 1.59 -12.23 -7.25
N THR A 285 2.53 -13.02 -7.79
CA THR A 285 2.26 -13.83 -9.00
C THR A 285 1.13 -14.84 -8.79
N ASN A 286 1.01 -15.40 -7.59
CA ASN A 286 -0.10 -16.31 -7.27
C ASN A 286 -1.46 -15.59 -7.19
N VAL A 287 -1.48 -14.38 -6.61
CA VAL A 287 -2.66 -13.51 -6.59
C VAL A 287 -3.10 -13.14 -8.01
N GLU A 288 -2.15 -12.80 -8.90
CA GLU A 288 -2.44 -12.51 -10.31
C GLU A 288 -3.06 -13.72 -11.00
N ARG A 289 -2.50 -14.92 -10.81
CA ARG A 289 -3.08 -16.16 -11.35
C ARG A 289 -4.51 -16.42 -10.83
N LEU A 290 -4.75 -16.24 -9.53
CA LEU A 290 -6.08 -16.38 -8.94
C LEU A 290 -7.07 -15.34 -9.50
N GLN A 291 -6.60 -14.14 -9.82
CA GLN A 291 -7.43 -13.12 -10.44
C GLN A 291 -7.84 -13.54 -11.86
N ASP A 292 -6.91 -14.10 -12.64
CA ASP A 292 -7.21 -14.62 -13.99
C ASP A 292 -8.21 -15.79 -13.92
N ASP A 293 -8.04 -16.70 -12.97
CA ASP A 293 -8.96 -17.83 -12.77
C ASP A 293 -10.37 -17.35 -12.34
N LEU A 294 -10.46 -16.30 -11.53
CA LEU A 294 -11.73 -15.65 -11.19
C LEU A 294 -12.40 -15.01 -12.42
N ASN A 295 -11.62 -14.35 -13.27
CA ASN A 295 -12.15 -13.73 -14.47
C ASN A 295 -12.70 -14.78 -15.43
N LYS A 296 -12.00 -15.90 -15.63
CA LYS A 296 -12.50 -17.04 -16.43
C LYS A 296 -13.81 -17.60 -15.88
N ALA A 297 -13.90 -17.83 -14.57
CA ALA A 297 -15.13 -18.33 -13.95
C ALA A 297 -16.32 -17.36 -14.14
N LYS A 298 -16.05 -16.04 -14.13
CA LYS A 298 -17.06 -15.02 -14.42
C LYS A 298 -17.46 -14.96 -15.88
N GLU A 299 -16.53 -15.17 -16.80
CA GLU A 299 -16.82 -15.24 -18.23
C GLU A 299 -17.71 -16.44 -18.54
N GLU A 300 -17.40 -17.61 -17.97
CA GLU A 300 -18.21 -18.82 -18.09
C GLU A 300 -19.63 -18.62 -17.53
N SER A 301 -19.76 -18.04 -16.33
CA SER A 301 -21.08 -17.75 -15.73
C SER A 301 -21.86 -16.70 -16.52
N SER A 302 -21.18 -15.68 -17.05
CA SER A 302 -21.81 -14.65 -17.88
C SER A 302 -22.26 -15.18 -19.24
N SER A 303 -21.47 -16.05 -19.87
CA SER A 303 -21.83 -16.68 -21.16
C SER A 303 -23.09 -17.52 -20.98
N LEU A 304 -23.10 -18.38 -19.96
CA LEU A 304 -24.24 -19.26 -19.68
C LEU A 304 -25.51 -18.46 -19.32
N GLN A 305 -25.36 -17.36 -18.56
CA GLN A 305 -26.47 -16.45 -18.29
C GLN A 305 -27.00 -15.83 -19.59
N GLN A 306 -26.13 -15.34 -20.47
CA GLN A 306 -26.55 -14.74 -21.74
C GLN A 306 -27.27 -15.74 -22.64
N GLU A 307 -26.80 -16.98 -22.70
CA GLU A 307 -27.46 -18.07 -23.43
C GLU A 307 -28.86 -18.35 -22.86
N LEU A 308 -28.96 -18.46 -21.52
CA LEU A 308 -30.25 -18.65 -20.83
C LEU A 308 -31.21 -17.50 -21.09
N ASP A 309 -30.73 -16.25 -20.99
CA ASP A 309 -31.53 -15.05 -21.26
C ASP A 309 -32.00 -14.98 -22.72
N SER A 310 -31.15 -15.39 -23.67
CA SER A 310 -31.50 -15.46 -25.09
C SER A 310 -32.60 -16.49 -25.35
N VAL A 311 -32.50 -17.69 -24.77
CA VAL A 311 -33.52 -18.74 -24.90
C VAL A 311 -34.84 -18.27 -24.26
N LEU A 312 -34.79 -17.64 -23.09
CA LEU A 312 -35.97 -17.06 -22.45
C LEU A 312 -36.63 -15.97 -23.30
N ALA A 313 -35.83 -15.13 -23.97
CA ALA A 313 -36.33 -14.10 -24.87
C ALA A 313 -36.95 -14.67 -26.15
N GLU A 314 -36.49 -15.82 -26.65
CA GLU A 314 -37.09 -16.52 -27.79
C GLU A 314 -38.40 -17.23 -27.43
N LEU A 315 -38.61 -17.58 -26.16
CA LEU A 315 -39.80 -18.28 -25.66
C LEU A 315 -40.95 -17.35 -25.21
N GLY A 316 -40.67 -16.06 -25.00
CA GLY A 316 -41.65 -15.03 -24.63
C GLY A 316 -42.21 -14.27 -25.83
#